data_AF-A0A429MCW3-F1
#
_entry.id   AF-A0A429MCW3-F1
#
_cell.length_a   1.000
_cell.length_b   1.000
_cell.length_c   1.000
_cell.angle_alpha   90.00
_cell.angle_beta   90.00
_cell.angle_gamma   90.00
#
_symmetry.space_group_name_H-M   'P 1'
#
loop_
_entity.id
_entity.type
_entity.pdbx_description
1 polymer ?
#
loop_
_entity_poly.entity_id
_entity_poly.type
_entity_poly.pdbx_seq_one_letter_code
_entity_poly.pdbx_strand_id
1 'polypeptide(L)'
;FEGAGRDDLASKEQAEAEVLSQFLPEAMTEEELDSLIEQTIAAQEATSMKDMGKVMNSLRPIIAGRADPAQVSAKIKAKLA
;
A
#
# COMPACT_ATOMS: atom_id res chain seq x y z
N PHE A 1 -24.39 -2.15 28.74
CA PHE A 1 -23.16 -1.45 29.09
C PHE A 1 -22.03 -2.47 29.03
N GLU A 2 -21.27 -2.40 27.93
CA GLU A 2 -19.91 -2.92 27.65
C GLU A 2 -19.59 -4.35 28.16
N GLY A 3 -19.57 -5.42 27.36
CA GLY A 3 -19.35 -5.55 25.91
C GLY A 3 -18.11 -6.38 25.55
N ALA A 4 -17.83 -7.44 26.31
CA ALA A 4 -17.07 -8.66 25.97
C ALA A 4 -15.88 -8.57 24.96
N GLY A 5 -14.66 -8.57 25.51
CA GLY A 5 -13.65 -9.61 25.23
C GLY A 5 -13.17 -9.79 23.80
N ARG A 6 -12.93 -8.71 23.06
CA ARG A 6 -12.49 -8.75 21.64
C ARG A 6 -10.98 -8.72 21.42
N ASP A 7 -10.16 -8.92 22.46
CA ASP A 7 -8.70 -8.89 22.33
C ASP A 7 -8.07 -10.22 21.88
N ASP A 8 -8.85 -11.32 21.87
CA ASP A 8 -8.34 -12.67 21.55
C ASP A 8 -8.39 -13.00 20.04
N LEU A 9 -9.09 -12.20 19.23
CA LEU A 9 -9.21 -12.42 17.78
C LEU A 9 -8.11 -11.74 16.96
N ALA A 10 -7.56 -10.63 17.43
CA ALA A 10 -6.49 -9.91 16.72
C ALA A 10 -5.15 -10.69 16.75
N SER A 11 -4.91 -11.46 17.81
CA SER A 11 -3.65 -12.19 17.99
C SER A 11 -3.56 -13.46 17.11
N LYS A 12 -4.71 -14.04 16.72
CA LYS A 12 -4.74 -15.22 15.83
C LYS A 12 -4.56 -14.86 14.36
N GLU A 13 -5.01 -13.69 13.92
CA GLU A 13 -4.79 -13.21 12.55
C GLU A 13 -3.30 -12.90 12.29
N GLN A 14 -2.54 -12.49 13.30
CA GLN A 14 -1.11 -12.22 13.16
C GLN A 14 -0.25 -13.49 12.98
N ALA A 15 -0.62 -14.60 13.62
CA ALA A 15 0.17 -15.84 13.58
C ALA A 15 0.03 -16.62 12.25
N GLU A 16 -1.10 -16.49 11.54
CA GLU A 16 -1.27 -17.13 10.22
C GLU A 16 -0.60 -16.33 9.09
N ALA A 17 -0.44 -15.00 9.25
CA ALA A 17 0.29 -14.15 8.30
C ALA A 17 1.81 -14.43 8.27
N GLU A 18 2.39 -14.87 9.39
CA GLU A 18 3.83 -15.12 9.55
C GLU A 18 4.35 -16.35 8.78
N VAL A 19 3.47 -17.29 8.44
CA VAL A 19 3.84 -18.49 7.69
C VAL A 19 3.88 -18.22 6.17
N LEU A 20 3.10 -17.24 5.69
CA LEU A 20 3.08 -16.81 4.29
C LEU A 20 4.07 -15.67 3.99
N SER A 21 4.43 -14.84 4.98
CA SER A 21 5.42 -13.76 4.83
C SER A 21 6.83 -14.28 4.49
N GLN A 22 7.12 -15.55 4.74
CA GLN A 22 8.39 -16.19 4.35
C GLN A 22 8.48 -16.43 2.83
N PHE A 23 7.36 -16.33 2.11
CA PHE A 23 7.26 -16.50 0.65
C PHE A 23 6.83 -15.23 -0.09
N LEU A 24 6.41 -14.18 0.63
CA LEU A 24 6.02 -12.88 0.08
C LEU A 24 7.08 -11.83 0.41
N PRO A 25 7.43 -10.92 -0.51
CA PRO A 25 8.29 -9.80 -0.18
C PRO A 25 7.67 -8.96 0.94
N GLU A 26 8.51 -8.42 1.82
CA GLU A 26 8.08 -7.66 3.00
C GLU A 26 7.05 -6.58 2.62
N ALA A 27 5.92 -6.59 3.34
CA ALA A 27 4.85 -5.64 3.14
C ALA A 27 5.39 -4.21 3.35
N MET A 28 5.08 -3.32 2.42
CA MET A 28 5.49 -1.92 2.56
C MET A 28 4.70 -1.25 3.67
N THR A 29 5.39 -0.44 4.48
CA THR A 29 4.68 0.43 5.43
C THR A 29 3.96 1.56 4.70
N GLU A 30 3.07 2.25 5.41
CA GLU A 30 2.35 3.38 4.85
C GLU A 30 3.29 4.52 4.44
N GLU A 31 4.32 4.80 5.27
CA GLU A 31 5.32 5.83 5.02
C GLU A 31 6.20 5.51 3.81
N GLU A 32 6.61 4.25 3.67
CA GLU A 32 7.38 3.79 2.51
C GLU A 32 6.57 3.94 1.22
N LEU A 33 5.29 3.56 1.28
CA LEU A 33 4.38 3.69 0.14
C LEU A 33 4.16 5.16 -0.24
N ASP A 34 3.93 6.03 0.74
CA ASP A 34 3.73 7.46 0.49
C ASP A 34 4.98 8.11 -0.12
N SER A 35 6.16 7.80 0.43
CA SER A 35 7.44 8.27 -0.12
C SER A 35 7.66 7.78 -1.55
N LEU A 36 7.38 6.50 -1.82
CA LEU A 36 7.54 5.93 -3.16
C LEU A 36 6.61 6.60 -4.18
N ILE A 37 5.35 6.87 -3.78
CA ILE A 37 4.39 7.57 -4.64
C ILE A 37 4.89 8.98 -4.95
N GLU A 38 5.34 9.75 -3.95
CA GLU A 38 5.85 11.11 -4.14
C GLU A 38 7.07 11.15 -5.06
N GLN A 39 8.03 10.25 -4.83
CA GLN A 39 9.21 10.13 -5.67
C GLN A 39 8.82 9.80 -7.11
N THR A 40 7.85 8.91 -7.31
CA THR A 40 7.39 8.52 -8.66
C THR A 40 6.65 9.65 -9.36
N ILE A 41 5.81 10.39 -8.63
CA ILE A 41 5.11 11.57 -9.15
C ILE A 41 6.13 12.62 -9.60
N ALA A 42 7.11 12.93 -8.74
CA ALA A 42 8.17 13.90 -9.03
C ALA A 42 9.04 13.47 -10.21
N ALA A 43 9.49 12.20 -10.24
CA ALA A 43 10.35 11.67 -11.31
C ALA A 43 9.66 11.65 -12.68
N GLN A 44 8.32 11.62 -12.71
CA GLN A 44 7.54 11.57 -13.94
C GLN A 44 6.91 12.91 -14.31
N GLU A 45 7.15 13.95 -13.50
CA GLU A 45 6.52 15.26 -13.58
C GLU A 45 4.99 15.14 -13.69
N ALA A 46 4.43 14.16 -12.98
CA ALA A 46 3.01 13.88 -12.97
C ALA A 46 2.29 15.01 -12.22
N THR A 47 1.40 15.71 -12.91
CA THR A 47 0.71 16.89 -12.37
C THR A 47 -0.80 16.77 -12.47
N SER A 48 -1.30 15.72 -13.14
CA SER A 48 -2.72 15.56 -13.39
C SER A 48 -3.17 14.11 -13.31
N MET A 49 -4.48 13.91 -13.19
CA MET A 49 -5.11 12.59 -13.26
C MET A 49 -4.82 11.83 -14.57
N LYS A 50 -4.40 12.52 -15.65
CA LYS A 50 -3.97 11.87 -16.89
C LYS A 50 -2.66 11.10 -16.71
N ASP A 51 -1.82 11.54 -15.79
CA ASP A 51 -0.52 10.95 -15.48
C ASP A 51 -0.64 9.79 -14.49
N MET A 52 -1.78 9.66 -13.81
CA MET A 52 -2.04 8.59 -12.84
C MET A 52 -1.76 7.20 -13.42
N GLY A 53 -2.14 6.95 -14.68
CA GLY A 53 -1.88 5.67 -15.35
C GLY A 53 -0.38 5.38 -15.51
N LYS A 54 0.42 6.40 -15.82
CA LYS A 54 1.88 6.32 -15.97
C LYS A 54 2.56 6.06 -14.63
N VAL A 55 2.15 6.79 -13.59
CA VAL A 55 2.61 6.62 -12.20
C VAL A 55 2.27 5.20 -11.71
N MET A 56 1.03 4.75 -11.89
CA MET A 56 0.59 3.42 -11.47
C MET A 56 1.35 2.30 -12.19
N ASN A 57 1.60 2.43 -13.50
CA ASN A 57 2.37 1.45 -14.25
C ASN A 57 3.81 1.29 -13.74
N SER A 58 4.40 2.37 -13.22
CA SER A 58 5.76 2.35 -12.68
C SER A 58 5.83 1.78 -11.28
N LEU A 59 4.76 1.99 -10.49
CA LEU A 59 4.65 1.44 -9.13
C LEU A 59 4.28 -0.03 -9.12
N ARG A 60 3.47 -0.52 -10.07
CA ARG A 60 3.01 -1.91 -10.17
C ARG A 60 4.09 -2.98 -9.89
N PRO A 61 5.28 -2.96 -10.53
CA PRO A 61 6.31 -3.96 -10.25
C PRO A 61 6.93 -3.84 -8.86
N ILE A 62 6.91 -2.64 -8.26
CA ILE A 62 7.52 -2.36 -6.94
C ILE A 62 6.57 -2.77 -5.81
N ILE A 63 5.28 -2.51 -5.99
CA ILE A 63 4.23 -2.79 -4.99
C ILE A 63 3.67 -4.21 -5.10
N ALA A 64 4.00 -4.95 -6.16
CA ALA A 64 3.48 -6.30 -6.39
C ALA A 64 3.82 -7.24 -5.22
N GLY A 65 2.77 -7.73 -4.54
CA GLY A 65 2.93 -8.58 -3.36
C GLY A 65 3.38 -7.85 -2.09
N ARG A 66 3.56 -6.53 -2.14
CA ARG A 66 4.03 -5.70 -1.02
C ARG A 66 3.01 -4.62 -0.59
N ALA A 67 2.12 -4.19 -1.48
CA ALA A 67 1.02 -3.28 -1.14
C ALA A 67 -0.20 -3.52 -2.04
N ASP A 68 -1.39 -3.13 -1.56
CA ASP A 68 -2.64 -3.26 -2.29
C ASP A 68 -2.74 -2.20 -3.42
N PRO A 69 -2.86 -2.62 -4.70
CA PRO A 69 -3.02 -1.70 -5.83
C PRO A 69 -4.17 -0.71 -5.68
N ALA A 70 -5.27 -1.09 -5.01
CA ALA A 70 -6.40 -0.20 -4.76
C ALA A 70 -6.01 0.95 -3.82
N GLN A 71 -5.30 0.65 -2.72
CA GLN A 71 -4.80 1.66 -1.79
C GLN A 71 -3.80 2.62 -2.46
N VAL A 72 -2.87 2.07 -3.25
CA VAL A 72 -1.91 2.87 -4.01
C VAL A 72 -2.63 3.82 -4.96
N SER A 73 -3.64 3.34 -5.70
CA SER A 73 -4.41 4.17 -6.63
C SER A 73 -5.16 5.32 -5.93
N ALA A 74 -5.71 5.08 -4.74
CA ALA A 74 -6.38 6.11 -3.96
C ALA A 74 -5.40 7.19 -3.48
N LYS A 75 -4.21 6.78 -2.99
CA LYS A 75 -3.15 7.69 -2.55
C LYS A 75 -2.60 8.54 -3.69
N ILE A 76 -2.34 7.95 -4.87
CA ILE A 76 -1.93 8.71 -6.07
C ILE A 76 -2.99 9.74 -6.44
N LYS A 77 -4.26 9.32 -6.48
CA LYS A 77 -5.38 10.22 -6.80
C LYS A 77 -5.46 11.38 -5.82
N ALA A 78 -5.27 11.15 -4.53
CA ALA A 78 -5.28 12.21 -3.52
C ALA A 78 -4.14 13.23 -3.71
N LYS A 79 -2.97 12.81 -4.21
CA LYS A 79 -1.82 13.69 -4.47
C LYS A 79 -1.89 14.44 -5.81
N LEU A 80 -2.69 13.96 -6.76
CA LEU A 80 -2.87 14.55 -8.10
C LEU A 80 -4.20 15.31 -8.28
N ALA A 81 -5.03 15.36 -7.22
CA ALA A 81 -6.34 16.03 -7.22
C ALA A 81 -6.22 17.53 -6.92
#